data_AF-A0A1G3KHN2-F1
#
_entry.id   AF-A0A1G3KHN2-F1
#
_cell.length_a   1.000
_cell.length_b   1.000
_cell.length_c   1.000
_cell.angle_alpha   90.00
_cell.angle_beta   90.00
_cell.angle_gamma   90.00
#
_symmetry.space_group_name_H-M   'P 1'
#
loop_
_entity.id
_entity.type
_entity.pdbx_description
1 polymer ?
#
loop_
_entity_poly.entity_id
_entity_poly.type
_entity_poly.pdbx_seq_one_letter_code
_entity_poly.pdbx_strand_id
1 'polypeptide(L)'
;MQGVGGWLGFLVFVLGILSPARMLFQTIANIRETAIMGQVLGPNASIYIQFSWALVAASAAGSIFLAYRLLAVHRWSSVRIVLIGLWCLASIPTLIDALVGSILFPEFVGAIVSEALWSAAKSSISATIWTAYLMKSKRVANTYIKDNDETQHIFG
;
A
#
# COMPACT_ATOMS: atom_id res chain seq x y z
N MET A 1 20.03 14.53 -16.90
CA MET A 1 18.91 13.65 -17.29
C MET A 1 17.92 13.59 -16.14
N GLN A 2 16.81 14.33 -16.26
CA GLN A 2 15.66 14.23 -15.37
C GLN A 2 14.81 13.04 -15.82
N GLY A 3 14.33 12.21 -14.90
CA GLY A 3 13.44 11.10 -15.27
C GLY A 3 13.38 9.96 -14.26
N VAL A 4 12.24 9.27 -14.29
CA VAL A 4 11.96 8.10 -13.45
C VAL A 4 12.69 6.88 -14.00
N GLY A 5 13.85 6.57 -13.43
CA GLY A 5 14.69 5.44 -13.82
C GLY A 5 15.49 4.86 -12.65
N GLY A 6 16.05 3.67 -12.84
CA GLY A 6 16.77 2.93 -11.80
C GLY A 6 15.86 2.59 -10.61
N TRP A 7 16.35 2.82 -9.39
CA TRP A 7 15.63 2.53 -8.14
C TRP A 7 14.27 3.23 -8.01
N LEU A 8 14.09 4.42 -8.58
CA LEU A 8 12.79 5.11 -8.56
C LEU A 8 11.78 4.43 -9.50
N GLY A 9 12.23 3.99 -10.68
CA GLY A 9 11.40 3.18 -11.59
C GLY A 9 11.05 1.82 -10.99
N PHE A 10 11.99 1.21 -10.26
CA PHE A 10 11.73 -0.01 -9.51
C PHE A 10 10.66 0.20 -8.42
N LEU A 11 10.72 1.28 -7.64
CA LEU A 11 9.67 1.63 -6.67
C LEU A 11 8.31 1.79 -7.35
N VAL A 12 8.24 2.45 -8.50
CA VAL A 12 7.00 2.62 -9.26
C VAL A 12 6.47 1.27 -9.75
N PHE A 13 7.34 0.39 -10.25
CA PHE A 13 6.95 -0.96 -10.67
C PHE A 13 6.42 -1.79 -9.48
N VAL A 14 7.10 -1.70 -8.33
CA VAL A 14 6.66 -2.35 -7.10
C VAL A 14 5.28 -1.84 -6.68
N LEU A 15 5.07 -0.53 -6.63
CA LEU A 15 3.79 0.06 -6.23
C LEU A 15 2.66 -0.19 -7.24
N GLY A 16 2.93 -0.04 -8.53
CA GLY A 16 1.90 -0.06 -9.56
C GLY A 16 1.51 -1.44 -10.06
N ILE A 17 2.39 -2.44 -9.91
CA ILE A 17 2.17 -3.78 -10.48
C ILE A 17 2.33 -4.86 -9.41
N LEU A 18 3.49 -4.90 -8.76
CA LEU A 18 3.87 -5.98 -7.86
C LEU A 18 3.01 -5.99 -6.58
N SER A 19 2.70 -4.81 -6.03
CA SER A 19 1.82 -4.63 -4.87
C SER A 19 0.38 -5.08 -5.18
N PRO A 20 -0.33 -4.53 -6.19
CA PRO A 20 -1.65 -5.02 -6.59
C PRO A 20 -1.69 -6.53 -6.86
N ALA A 21 -0.71 -7.05 -7.61
CA ALA A 21 -0.66 -8.47 -7.93
C ALA A 21 -0.54 -9.32 -6.66
N ARG A 22 0.36 -8.94 -5.73
CA ARG A 22 0.49 -9.63 -4.45
C ARG A 22 -0.80 -9.58 -3.64
N MET A 23 -1.47 -8.43 -3.57
CA MET A 23 -2.75 -8.31 -2.85
C MET A 23 -3.81 -9.23 -3.42
N LEU A 24 -3.93 -9.29 -4.75
CA LEU A 24 -4.84 -10.21 -5.44
C LEU A 24 -4.53 -11.67 -5.10
N PHE A 25 -3.26 -12.09 -5.20
CA PHE A 25 -2.88 -13.48 -4.90
C PHE A 25 -3.14 -13.85 -3.43
N GLN A 26 -2.82 -12.96 -2.49
CA GLN A 26 -3.09 -13.18 -1.07
C GLN A 26 -4.59 -13.30 -0.81
N THR A 27 -5.42 -12.42 -1.38
CA THR A 27 -6.86 -12.49 -1.18
C THR A 27 -7.48 -13.72 -1.85
N ILE A 28 -7.00 -14.14 -3.01
CA ILE A 28 -7.43 -15.41 -3.63
C ILE A 28 -7.09 -16.59 -2.72
N ALA A 29 -5.89 -16.63 -2.14
CA ALA A 29 -5.48 -17.68 -1.21
C ALA A 29 -6.39 -17.69 0.03
N ASN A 30 -6.58 -16.53 0.67
CA ASN A 30 -7.41 -16.39 1.86
C ASN A 30 -8.87 -16.77 1.58
N ILE A 31 -9.44 -16.33 0.45
CA ILE A 31 -10.81 -16.69 0.07
C ILE A 31 -10.94 -18.19 -0.17
N ARG A 32 -9.93 -18.83 -0.78
CA ARG A 32 -9.96 -20.28 -0.99
C ARG A 32 -9.98 -21.02 0.35
N GLU A 33 -9.19 -20.59 1.31
CA GLU A 33 -9.20 -21.15 2.67
C GLU A 33 -10.54 -20.90 3.37
N THR A 34 -11.06 -19.68 3.32
CA THR A 34 -12.38 -19.32 3.86
C THR A 34 -13.52 -20.10 3.20
N ALA A 35 -13.44 -20.38 1.90
CA ALA A 35 -14.44 -21.16 1.17
C ALA A 35 -14.42 -22.64 1.56
N ILE A 36 -13.23 -23.21 1.79
CA ILE A 36 -13.07 -24.57 2.32
C ILE A 36 -13.63 -24.65 3.75
N MET A 37 -13.41 -23.61 4.56
CA MET A 37 -13.96 -23.49 5.91
C MET A 37 -15.39 -22.94 5.95
N GLY A 38 -16.03 -22.72 4.80
CA GLY A 38 -17.32 -22.02 4.71
C GLY A 38 -18.47 -22.74 5.42
N GLN A 39 -18.41 -24.07 5.54
CA GLN A 39 -19.37 -24.85 6.33
C GLN A 39 -19.24 -24.62 7.85
N VAL A 40 -18.06 -24.21 8.31
CA VAL A 40 -17.74 -23.94 9.73
C VAL A 40 -17.97 -22.46 10.08
N LEU A 41 -17.65 -21.55 9.16
CA LEU A 41 -17.72 -20.09 9.35
C LEU A 41 -19.13 -19.50 9.13
N GLY A 42 -20.05 -20.29 8.56
CA GLY A 42 -21.44 -19.90 8.38
C GLY A 42 -21.65 -18.72 7.41
N PRO A 43 -22.78 -17.99 7.52
CA PRO A 43 -23.16 -16.94 6.55
C PRO A 43 -22.21 -15.73 6.55
N ASN A 44 -21.44 -15.52 7.61
CA ASN A 44 -20.47 -14.42 7.74
C ASN A 44 -19.32 -14.54 6.73
N ALA A 45 -19.00 -15.76 6.27
CA ALA A 45 -17.95 -16.00 5.28
C ALA A 45 -18.20 -15.26 3.96
N SER A 46 -19.44 -15.22 3.48
CA SER A 46 -19.77 -14.52 2.23
C SER A 46 -19.61 -12.99 2.36
N ILE A 47 -19.95 -12.45 3.53
CA ILE A 47 -19.79 -11.01 3.82
C ILE A 47 -18.29 -10.66 3.85
N TYR A 48 -17.49 -11.49 4.54
CA TYR A 48 -16.04 -11.32 4.60
C TYR A 48 -15.41 -11.35 3.21
N ILE A 49 -15.79 -12.31 2.35
CA ILE A 49 -15.26 -12.42 0.98
C ILE A 49 -15.56 -11.16 0.15
N GLN A 50 -16.80 -10.66 0.18
CA GLN A 50 -17.17 -9.44 -0.54
C GLN A 50 -16.39 -8.23 -0.04
N PHE A 51 -16.22 -8.14 1.28
CA PHE A 51 -15.46 -7.08 1.92
C PHE A 51 -13.97 -7.13 1.54
N SER A 52 -13.33 -8.30 1.58
CA SER A 52 -11.93 -8.47 1.20
C SER A 52 -11.68 -8.05 -0.25
N TRP A 53 -12.59 -8.38 -1.18
CA TRP A 53 -12.50 -7.93 -2.57
C TRP A 53 -12.59 -6.41 -2.70
N ALA A 54 -13.53 -5.77 -1.99
CA ALA A 54 -13.67 -4.32 -1.99
C ALA A 54 -12.40 -3.64 -1.44
N LEU A 55 -11.84 -4.18 -0.36
CA LEU A 55 -10.62 -3.67 0.27
C LEU A 55 -9.41 -3.79 -0.66
N VAL A 56 -9.25 -4.92 -1.36
CA VAL A 56 -8.19 -5.12 -2.35
C VAL A 56 -8.35 -4.15 -3.52
N ALA A 57 -9.56 -4.00 -4.05
CA ALA A 57 -9.81 -3.08 -5.16
C ALA A 57 -9.45 -1.63 -4.77
N ALA A 58 -9.87 -1.18 -3.59
CA ALA A 58 -9.54 0.15 -3.08
C ALA A 58 -8.03 0.33 -2.88
N SER A 59 -7.36 -0.66 -2.30
CA SER A 59 -5.92 -0.61 -2.05
C SER A 59 -5.09 -0.68 -3.34
N ALA A 60 -5.50 -1.51 -4.30
CA ALA A 60 -4.88 -1.59 -5.61
C ALA A 60 -5.02 -0.25 -6.34
N ALA A 61 -6.21 0.33 -6.38
CA ALA A 61 -6.44 1.65 -6.95
C ALA A 61 -5.57 2.73 -6.28
N GLY A 62 -5.47 2.73 -4.95
CA GLY A 62 -4.59 3.61 -4.20
C GLY A 62 -3.11 3.46 -4.60
N SER A 63 -2.61 2.22 -4.66
CA SER A 63 -1.21 1.95 -5.03
C SER A 63 -0.87 2.37 -6.46
N ILE A 64 -1.78 2.11 -7.42
CA ILE A 64 -1.66 2.55 -8.81
C ILE A 64 -1.68 4.07 -8.90
N PHE A 65 -2.56 4.74 -8.14
CA PHE A 65 -2.61 6.19 -8.09
C PHE A 65 -1.30 6.81 -7.58
N LEU A 66 -0.69 6.24 -6.53
CA LEU A 66 0.62 6.70 -6.04
C LEU A 66 1.72 6.49 -7.08
N ALA A 67 1.74 5.33 -7.76
CA ALA A 67 2.69 5.03 -8.82
C ALA A 67 2.54 6.00 -10.01
N TYR A 68 1.29 6.23 -10.45
CA TYR A 68 0.97 7.22 -11.48
C TYR A 68 1.43 8.62 -11.09
N ARG A 69 1.20 9.03 -9.83
CA ARG A 69 1.57 10.37 -9.38
C ARG A 69 3.08 10.59 -9.38
N LEU A 70 3.86 9.56 -9.05
CA LEU A 70 5.32 9.62 -9.19
C LEU A 70 5.79 9.72 -10.65
N LEU A 71 5.10 9.07 -11.58
CA LEU A 71 5.45 9.08 -13.01
C LEU A 71 5.03 10.37 -13.72
N ALA A 72 3.82 10.85 -13.44
CA ALA A 72 3.23 11.97 -14.17
C ALA A 72 3.57 13.33 -13.53
N VAL A 73 3.65 13.40 -12.19
CA VAL A 73 3.74 14.68 -11.48
C VAL A 73 5.08 14.80 -10.76
N HIS A 74 6.02 15.51 -11.41
CA HIS A 74 7.40 15.69 -10.97
C HIS A 74 7.58 16.81 -9.91
N ARG A 75 6.66 16.89 -8.93
CA ARG A 75 6.70 17.86 -7.82
C ARG A 75 7.08 17.20 -6.50
N TRP A 76 7.73 17.93 -5.59
CA TRP A 76 8.06 17.40 -4.26
C TRP A 76 6.82 17.04 -3.43
N SER A 77 5.69 17.71 -3.68
CA SER A 77 4.40 17.36 -3.10
C SER A 77 3.97 15.92 -3.44
N SER A 78 4.26 15.42 -4.64
CA SER A 78 4.00 14.02 -5.02
C SER A 78 4.79 13.04 -4.16
N VAL A 79 6.06 13.34 -3.86
CA VAL A 79 6.91 12.51 -2.99
C VAL A 79 6.32 12.45 -1.58
N ARG A 80 5.89 13.58 -1.02
CA ARG A 80 5.22 13.61 0.30
C ARG A 80 3.94 12.79 0.33
N ILE A 81 3.12 12.89 -0.73
CA ILE A 81 1.88 12.11 -0.85
C ILE A 81 2.19 10.62 -0.92
N VAL A 82 3.23 10.21 -1.63
CA VAL A 82 3.65 8.81 -1.72
C VAL A 82 4.20 8.30 -0.40
N LEU A 83 4.94 9.12 0.35
CA LEU A 83 5.40 8.75 1.69
C LEU A 83 4.22 8.45 2.62
N ILE A 84 3.23 9.36 2.68
CA ILE A 84 2.01 9.14 3.47
C ILE A 84 1.27 7.91 2.95
N GLY A 85 1.12 7.80 1.63
CA GLY A 85 0.45 6.69 0.96
C GLY A 85 1.09 5.33 1.23
N LEU A 86 2.43 5.24 1.30
CA LEU A 86 3.16 4.02 1.65
C LEU A 86 2.78 3.53 3.05
N TRP A 87 2.73 4.42 4.03
CA TRP A 87 2.33 4.09 5.40
C TRP A 87 0.84 3.76 5.48
N CYS A 88 -0.01 4.51 4.77
CA CYS A 88 -1.43 4.23 4.69
C CYS A 88 -1.69 2.83 4.09
N LEU A 89 -1.03 2.47 2.98
CA LEU A 89 -1.17 1.16 2.34
C LEU A 89 -0.59 0.01 3.17
N ALA A 90 0.42 0.27 4.00
CA ALA A 90 0.98 -0.73 4.90
C ALA A 90 0.04 -1.04 6.09
N SER A 91 -0.60 -0.01 6.65
CA SER A 91 -1.32 -0.13 7.92
C SER A 91 -2.84 -0.23 7.77
N ILE A 92 -3.45 0.63 6.94
CA ILE A 92 -4.91 0.79 6.90
C ILE A 92 -5.61 -0.49 6.42
N PRO A 93 -5.22 -1.13 5.30
CA PRO A 93 -5.87 -2.36 4.87
C PRO A 93 -5.75 -3.47 5.91
N THR A 94 -4.57 -3.65 6.51
CA THR A 94 -4.32 -4.66 7.55
C THR A 94 -5.19 -4.43 8.78
N LEU A 95 -5.31 -3.18 9.25
CA LEU A 95 -6.14 -2.85 10.41
C LEU A 95 -7.63 -3.04 10.14
N ILE A 96 -8.08 -2.62 8.96
CA ILE A 96 -9.48 -2.76 8.55
C ILE A 96 -9.85 -4.25 8.39
N ASP A 97 -9.00 -5.04 7.74
CA ASP A 97 -9.22 -6.48 7.57
C ASP A 97 -9.25 -7.21 8.92
N ALA A 98 -8.31 -6.89 9.81
CA ALA A 98 -8.28 -7.45 11.17
C ALA A 98 -9.51 -7.06 11.99
N LEU A 99 -9.98 -5.80 11.88
CA LEU A 99 -11.18 -5.33 12.57
C LEU A 99 -12.42 -6.09 12.08
N VAL A 100 -12.61 -6.18 10.76
CA VAL A 100 -13.76 -6.87 10.18
C VAL A 100 -13.71 -8.36 10.48
N GLY A 101 -12.55 -9.00 10.35
CA GLY A 101 -12.36 -10.39 10.74
C GLY A 101 -12.70 -10.64 12.22
N SER A 102 -12.26 -9.75 13.12
CA SER A 102 -12.53 -9.85 14.56
C SER A 102 -14.02 -9.69 14.90
N ILE A 103 -14.76 -8.86 14.14
CA ILE A 103 -16.20 -8.66 14.32
C ILE A 103 -16.98 -9.87 13.79
N LEU A 104 -16.59 -10.38 12.62
CA LEU A 104 -17.31 -11.49 11.96
C LEU A 104 -17.00 -12.85 12.56
N PHE A 105 -15.80 -13.01 13.14
CA PHE A 105 -15.26 -14.27 13.66
C PHE A 105 -14.60 -14.08 15.04
N PRO A 106 -15.38 -13.75 16.09
CA PRO A 106 -14.86 -13.42 17.42
C PRO A 106 -14.04 -14.56 18.06
N GLU A 107 -14.34 -15.81 17.72
CA GLU A 107 -13.62 -17.00 18.20
C GLU A 107 -12.17 -17.09 17.70
N PHE A 108 -11.81 -16.39 16.62
CA PHE A 108 -10.46 -16.40 16.04
C PHE A 108 -9.67 -15.10 16.27
N VAL A 109 -10.16 -14.18 17.10
CA VAL A 109 -9.55 -12.85 17.32
C VAL A 109 -8.06 -12.94 17.67
N GLY A 110 -7.65 -13.89 18.51
CA GLY A 110 -6.24 -14.06 18.88
C GLY A 110 -5.34 -14.35 17.68
N ALA A 111 -5.78 -15.23 16.77
CA ALA A 111 -5.04 -15.55 15.55
C ALA A 111 -5.02 -14.35 14.59
N ILE A 112 -6.18 -13.73 14.36
CA ILE A 112 -6.34 -12.58 13.46
C ILE A 112 -5.43 -11.41 13.88
N VAL A 113 -5.44 -11.06 15.17
CA VAL A 113 -4.61 -9.96 15.69
C VAL A 113 -3.13 -10.29 15.59
N SER A 114 -2.72 -11.53 15.89
CA SER A 114 -1.32 -11.95 15.80
C SER A 114 -0.79 -11.87 14.36
N GLU A 115 -1.59 -12.29 13.38
CA GLU A 115 -1.23 -12.24 11.97
C GLU A 115 -1.21 -10.80 11.45
N ALA A 116 -2.18 -9.98 11.85
CA ALA A 116 -2.23 -8.56 11.52
C ALA A 116 -1.00 -7.82 12.04
N LEU A 117 -0.57 -8.06 13.27
CA LEU A 117 0.66 -7.49 13.85
C LEU A 117 1.90 -7.92 13.07
N TRP A 118 1.99 -9.19 12.72
CA TRP A 118 3.11 -9.71 11.93
C TRP A 118 3.16 -9.12 10.52
N SER A 119 2.02 -9.00 9.87
CA SER A 119 1.88 -8.36 8.55
C SER A 119 2.23 -6.87 8.61
N ALA A 120 1.77 -6.16 9.64
CA ALA A 120 2.08 -4.76 9.88
C ALA A 120 3.57 -4.54 10.14
N ALA A 121 4.22 -5.42 10.91
CA ALA A 121 5.66 -5.35 11.16
C ALA A 121 6.48 -5.50 9.87
N LYS A 122 6.16 -6.51 9.05
CA LYS A 122 6.81 -6.71 7.73
C LYS A 122 6.62 -5.50 6.80
N SER A 123 5.40 -5.00 6.75
CA SER A 123 5.05 -3.86 5.88
C SER A 123 5.73 -2.57 6.35
N SER A 124 5.87 -2.36 7.66
CA SER A 124 6.56 -1.21 8.25
C SER A 124 8.06 -1.18 7.93
N ILE A 125 8.72 -2.34 7.93
CA ILE A 125 10.13 -2.45 7.51
C ILE A 125 10.26 -1.98 6.06
N SER A 126 9.41 -2.50 5.17
CA SER A 126 9.41 -2.10 3.76
C SER A 126 9.11 -0.61 3.59
N ALA A 127 8.12 -0.06 4.30
CA ALA A 127 7.75 1.35 4.24
C ALA A 127 8.90 2.25 4.70
N THR A 128 9.65 1.83 5.72
CA THR A 128 10.81 2.56 6.25
C THR A 128 11.96 2.59 5.23
N ILE A 129 12.26 1.46 4.58
CA ILE A 129 13.29 1.38 3.54
C ILE A 129 12.97 2.34 2.39
N TRP A 130 11.73 2.33 1.91
CA TRP A 130 11.30 3.20 0.81
C TRP A 130 11.22 4.67 1.23
N THR A 131 10.80 4.94 2.46
CA THR A 131 10.81 6.30 3.03
C THR A 131 12.22 6.87 3.06
N ALA A 132 13.17 6.10 3.59
CA ALA A 132 14.58 6.50 3.64
C ALA A 132 15.15 6.73 2.23
N TYR A 133 14.82 5.85 1.28
CA TYR A 133 15.23 6.00 -0.11
C TYR A 133 14.68 7.30 -0.74
N LEU A 134 13.37 7.54 -0.66
CA LEU A 134 12.73 8.72 -1.24
C LEU A 134 13.26 10.03 -0.65
N MET A 135 13.57 10.04 0.66
CA MET A 135 14.07 11.24 1.32
C MET A 135 15.55 11.52 1.06
N LYS A 136 16.41 10.50 0.98
CA LYS A 136 17.87 10.67 0.88
C LYS A 136 18.43 10.55 -0.54
N SER A 137 17.66 10.01 -1.49
CA SER A 137 18.16 9.77 -2.84
C SER A 137 18.40 11.08 -3.61
N LYS A 138 19.66 11.31 -4.00
CA LYS A 138 20.04 12.41 -4.91
C LYS A 138 19.24 12.40 -6.21
N ARG A 139 18.88 11.21 -6.71
CA ARG A 139 18.07 11.08 -7.94
C ARG A 139 16.65 11.61 -7.73
N VAL A 140 16.03 11.33 -6.59
CA VAL A 140 14.68 11.85 -6.27
C VAL A 140 14.74 13.37 -6.13
N ALA A 141 15.73 13.89 -5.40
CA ALA A 141 15.94 15.34 -5.29
C ALA A 141 16.17 16.03 -6.65
N ASN A 142 16.85 15.38 -7.59
CA ASN A 142 17.07 15.92 -8.94
C ASN A 142 15.86 15.78 -9.88
N THR A 143 14.90 14.91 -9.55
CA THR A 143 13.73 14.60 -10.39
C THR A 143 12.50 15.39 -9.96
N TYR A 144 12.36 15.69 -8.67
CA TYR A 144 11.22 16.39 -8.10
C TYR A 144 11.65 17.76 -7.59
N ILE A 145 11.13 18.82 -8.20
CA ILE A 145 11.44 20.21 -7.83
C ILE A 145 10.83 20.52 -6.46
N LYS A 146 11.62 21.12 -5.56
CA LYS A 146 11.15 21.59 -4.26
C LYS A 146 10.44 22.94 -4.43
N ASP A 147 9.30 23.11 -3.78
CA ASP A 147 8.49 24.34 -3.88
C ASP A 147 9.27 25.63 -3.51
N ASN A 148 10.37 25.54 -2.75
CA ASN A 148 11.23 26.69 -2.44
C ASN A 148 12.04 27.22 -3.65
N ASP A 149 12.24 26.42 -4.70
CA ASP A 149 12.86 26.88 -5.95
C ASP A 149 11.85 27.57 -6.89
N GLU A 150 10.54 27.28 -6.74
CA GLU A 150 9.49 27.92 -7.57
C GLU A 150 9.32 29.41 -7.24
N THR A 151 9.49 29.82 -5.98
CA THR A 151 9.43 31.24 -5.60
C THR A 151 10.64 32.04 -6.08
N GLN A 152 11.83 31.44 -6.14
CA GLN A 152 13.00 32.13 -6.69
C GLN A 152 12.94 32.29 -8.22
N HIS A 153 12.24 31.42 -8.94
CA HIS A 153 12.16 31.49 -10.41
C HIS A 153 11.07 32.46 -10.93
N ILE A 154 10.10 32.84 -10.07
CA ILE A 154 9.03 33.80 -10.40
C ILE A 154 9.42 35.23 -9.98
N PHE A 155 10.23 35.38 -8.93
CA PHE A 155 10.60 36.67 -8.35
C PHE A 155 12.10 37.02 -8.46
N GLY A 156 12.88 36.23 -9.21
CA GLY A 156 14.31 36.41 -9.45
C GLY A 156 14.62 37.03 -10.81
#